data_AF-A0A199V7T5-F1
#
_entry.id   AF-A0A199V7T5-F1
#
_cell.length_a   1.000
_cell.length_b   1.000
_cell.length_c   1.000
_cell.angle_alpha   90.00
_cell.angle_beta   90.00
_cell.angle_gamma   90.00
#
_symmetry.space_group_name_H-M   'P 1'
#
loop_
_entity.id
_entity.type
_entity.pdbx_description
1 polymer ?
#
loop_
_entity_poly.entity_id
_entity_poly.type
_entity_poly.pdbx_seq_one_letter_code
_entity_poly.pdbx_strand_id
1 'polypeptide(L)'
;MKLFGDYSNLIYIVENPQCNVTKIMFTEWMATNQLHDDARELTYVEFPMKWVWHSSDKFWSRRKRGNRIGRVVYIHPNSGELYFLRMLLSLVKGAKTYEELRTVDGVVYETFCAACDALGLLGDDLE
;
A
#
# COMPACT_ATOMS: atom_id res chain seq x y z
N MET A 1 -3.35 -29.15 13.53
CA MET A 1 -3.36 -28.28 12.34
C MET A 1 -4.10 -26.98 12.69
N LYS A 2 -3.39 -26.01 13.28
CA LYS A 2 -3.94 -24.70 13.65
C LYS A 2 -2.94 -23.66 13.20
N LEU A 3 -3.25 -22.94 12.14
CA LEU A 3 -2.56 -21.70 11.78
C LEU A 3 -3.63 -20.70 11.32
N PHE A 4 -4.47 -20.30 12.27
CA PHE A 4 -5.10 -18.99 12.25
C PHE A 4 -4.03 -17.99 12.71
N GLY A 5 -3.26 -17.51 11.76
CA GLY A 5 -2.29 -16.43 11.94
C GLY A 5 -2.11 -15.77 10.58
N ASP A 6 -2.11 -14.44 10.53
CA ASP A 6 -1.97 -13.63 9.30
C ASP A 6 -3.22 -13.42 8.43
N TYR A 7 -4.38 -13.26 9.08
CA TYR A 7 -5.49 -12.47 8.53
C TYR A 7 -5.69 -11.16 9.29
N SER A 8 -5.35 -11.13 10.59
CA SER A 8 -5.53 -9.96 11.44
C SER A 8 -4.70 -8.77 10.95
N ASN A 9 -3.51 -8.96 10.38
CA ASN A 9 -2.64 -7.84 10.02
C ASN A 9 -3.19 -6.92 8.92
N LEU A 10 -3.99 -7.41 7.95
CA LEU A 10 -4.48 -6.55 6.86
C LEU A 10 -5.79 -5.82 7.17
N ILE A 11 -6.63 -6.40 8.04
CA ILE A 11 -7.86 -5.77 8.54
C ILE A 11 -7.51 -4.81 9.70
N TYR A 12 -6.54 -5.16 10.55
CA TYR A 12 -6.03 -4.30 11.62
C TYR A 12 -5.33 -3.02 11.11
N ILE A 13 -4.86 -3.01 9.86
CA ILE A 13 -4.30 -1.81 9.19
C ILE A 13 -5.34 -0.70 9.04
N VAL A 14 -6.63 -1.03 8.93
CA VAL A 14 -7.71 -0.05 8.65
C VAL A 14 -8.49 0.31 9.91
N GLU A 15 -8.58 -0.58 10.89
CA GLU A 15 -9.49 -0.41 12.04
C GLU A 15 -8.83 0.01 13.36
N ASN A 16 -7.49 0.04 13.49
CA ASN A 16 -6.85 0.43 14.76
C ASN A 16 -5.87 1.63 14.67
N PRO A 17 -6.26 2.82 15.16
CA PRO A 17 -5.40 4.02 15.20
C PRO A 17 -4.25 3.98 16.23
N GLN A 18 -3.96 2.85 16.89
CA GLN A 18 -2.83 2.72 17.82
C GLN A 18 -1.45 2.45 17.17
N CYS A 19 -1.31 2.56 15.84
CA CYS A 19 -0.23 1.91 15.09
C CYS A 19 0.93 2.82 14.63
N ASN A 20 1.95 3.03 15.47
CA ASN A 20 3.28 3.43 14.97
C ASN A 20 3.82 2.42 13.94
N VAL A 21 3.52 1.13 14.11
CA VAL A 21 4.05 0.06 13.24
C VAL A 21 3.58 0.18 11.79
N THR A 22 2.30 0.50 11.55
CA THR A 22 1.75 0.64 10.19
C THR A 22 2.38 1.81 9.45
N LYS A 23 2.51 2.95 10.12
CA LYS A 23 3.20 4.13 9.57
C LYS A 23 4.65 3.79 9.21
N ILE A 24 5.35 3.08 10.10
CA ILE A 24 6.74 2.68 9.88
C ILE A 24 6.86 1.70 8.70
N MET A 25 6.01 0.67 8.62
CA MET A 25 6.02 -0.28 7.49
C MET A 25 5.85 0.40 6.14
N PHE A 26 4.97 1.39 6.10
CA PHE A 26 4.66 2.15 4.91
C PHE A 26 5.79 3.10 4.51
N THR A 27 6.38 3.83 5.45
CA THR A 27 7.56 4.67 5.17
C THR A 27 8.78 3.83 4.78
N GLU A 28 8.94 2.66 5.39
CA GLU A 28 10.02 1.73 5.05
C GLU A 28 9.83 1.10 3.66
N TRP A 29 8.60 0.89 3.21
CA TRP A 29 8.34 0.48 1.83
C TRP A 29 8.87 1.54 0.84
N MET A 30 8.56 2.82 1.07
CA MET A 30 9.09 3.92 0.25
C MET A 30 10.62 3.98 0.28
N ALA A 31 11.23 3.83 1.46
CA ALA A 31 12.69 3.79 1.59
C ALA A 31 13.29 2.58 0.83
N THR A 32 12.65 1.42 0.92
CA THR A 32 13.06 0.21 0.18
C THR A 32 12.99 0.43 -1.33
N ASN A 33 11.96 1.11 -1.82
CA ASN A 33 11.81 1.50 -3.23
C ASN A 33 12.90 2.46 -3.70
N GLN A 34 13.45 3.30 -2.82
CA GLN A 34 14.59 4.15 -3.18
C GLN A 34 15.85 3.33 -3.43
N LEU A 35 16.06 2.26 -2.65
CA LEU A 35 17.30 1.47 -2.62
C LEU A 35 17.32 0.29 -3.60
N HIS A 36 16.16 -0.20 -4.02
CA HIS A 36 16.06 -1.48 -4.73
C HIS A 36 15.15 -1.38 -5.95
N ASP A 37 15.69 -1.67 -7.13
CA ASP A 37 14.93 -1.61 -8.39
C ASP A 37 13.81 -2.67 -8.42
N ASP A 38 14.07 -3.87 -7.90
CA ASP A 38 13.07 -4.96 -7.83
C ASP A 38 11.92 -4.67 -6.85
N ALA A 39 12.13 -3.76 -5.90
CA ALA A 39 11.05 -3.25 -5.04
C ALA A 39 10.08 -2.37 -5.83
N ARG A 40 10.57 -1.66 -6.85
CA ARG A 40 9.78 -0.71 -7.65
C ARG A 40 8.77 -1.37 -8.58
N GLU A 41 8.92 -2.66 -8.84
CA GLU A 41 8.01 -3.46 -9.69
C GLU A 41 6.70 -3.85 -8.99
N LEU A 42 6.59 -3.54 -7.70
CA LEU A 42 5.51 -3.98 -6.82
C LEU A 42 4.72 -2.79 -6.28
N THR A 43 3.41 -2.94 -6.23
CA THR A 43 2.53 -2.09 -5.42
C THR A 43 2.73 -2.39 -3.93
N TYR A 44 2.25 -1.53 -3.04
CA TYR A 44 2.33 -1.79 -1.60
C TYR A 44 1.58 -3.07 -1.20
N VAL A 45 0.45 -3.38 -1.87
CA VAL A 45 -0.33 -4.61 -1.60
C VAL A 45 0.36 -5.88 -2.09
N GLU A 46 1.16 -5.78 -3.16
CA GLU A 46 1.98 -6.88 -3.67
C GLU A 46 3.30 -7.04 -2.92
N PHE A 47 3.76 -5.99 -2.25
CA PHE A 47 5.06 -5.96 -1.57
C PHE A 47 5.30 -7.15 -0.64
N PRO A 48 4.37 -7.53 0.25
CA PRO A 48 4.54 -8.66 1.15
C PRO A 48 4.64 -10.02 0.43
N MET A 49 4.30 -10.10 -0.86
CA MET A 49 4.49 -11.33 -1.63
C MET A 49 5.97 -11.60 -1.92
N LYS A 50 6.79 -10.55 -2.06
CA LYS A 50 8.22 -10.64 -2.40
C LYS A 50 9.14 -10.15 -1.29
N TRP A 51 8.61 -9.39 -0.33
CA TRP A 51 9.34 -8.84 0.80
C TRP A 51 8.74 -9.32 2.13
N VAL A 52 9.59 -9.43 3.14
CA VAL A 52 9.25 -9.83 4.51
C VAL A 52 9.58 -8.69 5.46
N TRP A 53 8.59 -8.31 6.27
CA TRP A 53 8.75 -7.32 7.32
C TRP A 53 9.41 -7.93 8.56
N HIS A 54 10.49 -7.30 9.01
CA HIS A 54 11.14 -7.62 10.28
C HIS A 54 10.70 -6.61 11.33
N SER A 55 9.74 -6.99 12.16
CA SER A 55 9.09 -6.07 13.11
C SER A 55 9.99 -5.61 14.24
N SER A 56 11.02 -6.39 14.61
CA SER A 56 12.02 -6.00 15.62
C SER A 56 12.93 -4.88 15.11
N ASP A 57 13.48 -5.08 13.92
CA ASP A 57 14.48 -4.21 13.31
C ASP A 57 13.87 -3.13 12.40
N LYS A 58 12.54 -3.18 12.20
CA LYS A 58 11.76 -2.25 11.40
C LYS A 58 12.25 -2.09 9.95
N PHE A 59 12.48 -3.19 9.25
CA PHE A 59 12.89 -3.14 7.83
C PHE A 59 12.25 -4.23 6.98
N TRP A 60 12.30 -4.03 5.66
CA TRP A 60 11.91 -5.02 4.66
C TRP A 60 13.13 -5.76 4.11
N SER A 61 13.00 -7.08 3.95
CA SER A 61 14.02 -7.90 3.27
C SER A 61 13.41 -8.76 2.17
N ARG A 62 14.21 -9.12 1.16
CA ARG A 62 13.78 -10.04 0.11
C ARG A 62 13.35 -11.38 0.72
N ARG A 63 12.19 -11.86 0.27
CA ARG A 63 11.65 -13.16 0.66
C ARG A 63 12.47 -14.26 0.00
N LYS A 64 13.07 -15.14 0.82
CA LYS A 64 13.89 -16.26 0.34
C LYS A 64 13.08 -17.46 -0.13
N ARG A 65 11.84 -17.66 0.35
CA ARG A 65 11.01 -18.82 0.02
C ARG A 65 9.50 -18.54 0.13
N GLY A 66 8.73 -19.14 -0.78
CA GLY A 66 7.26 -19.11 -0.81
C GLY A 66 6.71 -17.99 -1.71
N ASN A 67 5.82 -18.35 -2.64
CA ASN A 67 4.94 -17.39 -3.32
C ASN A 67 3.61 -17.39 -2.57
N ARG A 68 3.11 -16.23 -2.17
CA ARG A 68 1.76 -16.07 -1.64
C ARG A 68 0.95 -15.32 -2.70
N ILE A 69 -0.21 -15.85 -3.08
CA ILE A 69 -1.18 -15.11 -3.88
C ILE A 69 -1.77 -14.04 -2.95
N GLY A 70 -1.71 -12.77 -3.37
CA GLY A 70 -2.35 -11.68 -2.64
C GLY A 70 -3.83 -11.90 -2.49
N ARG A 71 -4.40 -11.47 -1.37
CA ARG A 71 -5.85 -11.45 -1.20
C ARG A 71 -6.35 -10.07 -1.61
N VAL A 72 -7.39 -10.05 -2.44
CA VAL A 72 -8.15 -8.84 -2.74
C VAL A 72 -8.77 -8.37 -1.42
N VAL A 73 -8.52 -7.13 -1.03
CA VAL A 73 -9.12 -6.54 0.17
C VAL A 73 -10.27 -5.65 -0.26
N TYR A 74 -11.48 -5.99 0.18
CA TYR A 74 -12.65 -5.14 0.03
C TYR A 74 -12.57 -3.99 1.04
N ILE A 75 -12.76 -2.75 0.57
CA ILE A 75 -12.72 -1.55 1.41
C ILE A 75 -14.03 -0.81 1.18
N HIS A 76 -14.64 -0.36 2.28
CA HIS A 76 -15.87 0.40 2.19
C HIS A 76 -15.58 1.80 1.62
N PRO A 77 -16.35 2.28 0.62
CA PRO A 77 -16.12 3.58 -0.03
C PRO A 77 -16.27 4.77 0.93
N ASN A 78 -16.95 4.59 2.07
CA ASN A 78 -17.21 5.66 3.05
C ASN A 78 -16.00 6.02 3.96
N SER A 79 -14.77 5.64 3.60
CA SER A 79 -13.55 5.90 4.39
C SER A 79 -12.79 7.18 3.96
N GLY A 80 -13.37 8.00 3.07
CA GLY A 80 -12.80 9.29 2.66
C GLY A 80 -11.40 9.15 2.04
N GLU A 81 -10.46 10.04 2.41
CA GLU A 81 -9.08 10.02 1.89
C GLU A 81 -8.34 8.69 2.10
N LEU A 82 -8.67 7.92 3.14
CA LEU A 82 -8.06 6.60 3.36
C LEU A 82 -8.50 5.56 2.33
N TYR A 83 -9.72 5.68 1.81
CA TYR A 83 -10.21 4.83 0.72
C TYR A 83 -9.37 5.06 -0.54
N PHE A 84 -9.20 6.32 -0.93
CA PHE A 84 -8.41 6.71 -2.11
C PHE A 84 -6.93 6.38 -1.97
N LEU A 85 -6.32 6.65 -0.80
CA LEU A 85 -4.95 6.23 -0.53
C LEU A 85 -4.80 4.73 -0.77
N ARG A 86 -5.73 3.92 -0.27
CA ARG A 86 -5.64 2.47 -0.39
C ARG A 86 -5.84 1.97 -1.83
N MET A 87 -6.66 2.65 -2.63
CA MET A 87 -6.73 2.42 -4.07
C MET A 87 -5.39 2.68 -4.74
N LEU A 88 -4.78 3.83 -4.46
CA LEU A 88 -3.46 4.18 -5.01
C LEU A 88 -2.38 3.19 -4.58
N LEU A 89 -2.38 2.74 -3.33
CA LEU A 89 -1.46 1.69 -2.84
C LEU A 89 -1.63 0.33 -3.54
N SER A 90 -2.75 0.12 -4.22
CA SER A 90 -3.05 -1.08 -5.00
C SER A 90 -2.72 -0.95 -6.48
N LEU A 91 -2.38 0.26 -6.95
CA LEU A 91 -2.17 0.58 -8.36
C LEU A 91 -0.76 1.14 -8.62
N VAL A 92 -0.32 2.06 -7.78
CA VAL A 92 0.97 2.73 -7.90
C VAL A 92 2.07 1.80 -7.41
N LYS A 93 2.99 1.50 -8.32
CA LYS A 93 4.17 0.67 -8.05
C LYS A 93 5.34 1.54 -7.63
N GLY A 94 6.12 1.04 -6.68
CA GLY A 94 7.45 1.59 -6.40
C GLY A 94 7.51 3.04 -5.91
N ALA A 95 6.42 3.61 -5.39
CA ALA A 95 6.43 4.99 -4.92
C ALA A 95 7.50 5.19 -3.84
N LYS A 96 8.33 6.21 -4.02
CA LYS A 96 9.43 6.57 -3.11
C LYS A 96 9.05 7.70 -2.14
N THR A 97 7.94 8.38 -2.40
CA THR A 97 7.40 9.46 -1.58
C THR A 97 5.87 9.44 -1.63
N TYR A 98 5.23 10.19 -0.72
CA TYR A 98 3.79 10.44 -0.77
C TYR A 98 3.37 11.21 -2.03
N GLU A 99 4.26 12.05 -2.57
CA GLU A 99 3.99 12.85 -3.76
C GLU A 99 3.92 11.98 -5.01
N GLU A 100 4.79 10.98 -5.11
CA GLU A 100 4.73 10.01 -6.21
C GLU A 100 3.44 9.17 -6.17
N LEU A 101 2.84 8.92 -4.99
CA LEU A 101 1.54 8.24 -4.91
C LEU A 101 0.38 9.06 -5.49
N ARG A 102 0.46 10.39 -5.38
CA ARG A 102 -0.54 11.34 -5.89
C ARG A 102 -0.11 11.96 -7.23
N THR A 103 0.87 11.38 -7.91
CA THR A 103 1.34 11.81 -9.22
C THR A 103 0.69 10.96 -10.30
N VAL A 104 -0.03 11.60 -11.22
CA VAL A 104 -0.66 10.94 -12.38
C VAL A 104 -0.19 11.68 -13.63
N ASP A 105 0.35 10.95 -14.60
CA ASP A 105 0.89 11.51 -15.86
C ASP A 105 1.84 12.71 -15.68
N GLY A 106 2.64 12.70 -14.61
CA GLY A 106 3.60 13.75 -14.28
C GLY A 106 3.02 14.97 -13.56
N VAL A 107 1.71 14.98 -13.26
CA VAL A 107 1.03 16.02 -12.49
C VAL A 107 0.82 15.56 -11.06
N VAL A 108 1.21 16.39 -10.09
CA VAL A 108 1.05 16.12 -8.66
C VAL A 108 -0.26 16.70 -8.16
N TYR A 109 -1.16 15.87 -7.62
CA TYR A 109 -2.49 16.27 -7.15
C TYR A 109 -2.51 16.53 -5.65
N GLU A 110 -3.32 17.49 -5.16
CA GLU A 110 -3.35 17.86 -3.74
C GLU A 110 -3.85 16.76 -2.81
N THR A 111 -4.83 15.97 -3.26
CA THR A 111 -5.48 14.92 -2.47
C THR A 111 -5.39 13.55 -3.15
N PHE A 112 -5.55 12.48 -2.38
CA PHE A 112 -5.61 11.14 -2.96
C PHE A 112 -6.89 10.95 -3.78
N CYS A 113 -7.99 11.59 -3.38
CA CYS A 113 -9.22 11.64 -4.17
C CYS A 113 -8.97 12.20 -5.57
N ALA A 114 -8.33 13.37 -5.68
CA ALA A 114 -8.06 14.01 -6.97
C ALA A 114 -7.11 13.19 -7.85
N ALA A 115 -6.14 12.49 -7.25
CA ALA A 115 -5.31 11.55 -7.99
C ALA A 115 -6.11 10.32 -8.49
N CYS A 116 -7.02 9.77 -7.68
CA CYS A 116 -7.92 8.69 -8.11
C CYS A 116 -8.88 9.13 -9.23
N ASP A 117 -9.38 10.36 -9.15
CA ASP A 117 -10.23 10.98 -10.17
C ASP A 117 -9.49 11.13 -11.50
N ALA A 118 -8.26 11.68 -11.46
CA ALA A 118 -7.40 11.79 -12.64
C ALA A 118 -7.04 10.44 -13.27
N LEU A 119 -7.01 9.36 -12.48
CA LEU A 119 -6.84 7.98 -12.97
C LEU A 119 -8.13 7.38 -13.55
N GLY A 120 -9.26 8.09 -13.53
CA GLY A 120 -10.56 7.62 -14.00
C GLY A 120 -11.15 6.50 -13.14
N LEU A 121 -10.76 6.44 -11.86
CA LEU A 121 -11.20 5.38 -10.94
C LEU A 121 -12.52 5.72 -10.23
N LEU A 122 -12.91 6.98 -10.26
CA LEU A 122 -14.19 7.46 -9.78
C LEU A 122 -15.13 7.43 -10.99
N GLY A 123 -16.21 6.65 -10.92
CA GLY A 123 -17.19 6.63 -12.00
C GLY A 123 -17.81 8.02 -12.20
N ASP A 124 -18.42 8.25 -13.37
CA ASP A 124 -19.08 9.52 -13.78
C ASP A 124 -20.16 10.06 -12.81
N ASP A 125 -20.49 9.36 -11.71
CA ASP A 125 -21.51 9.75 -10.73
C ASP A 125 -20.98 10.78 -9.70
N LEU A 126 -20.25 11.79 -10.18
CA LEU A 126 -19.99 13.02 -9.43
C LEU A 126 -20.51 14.25 -10.21
N GLU A 127 -21.59 14.04 -10.98
CA GLU A 127 -22.47 15.08 -11.54
C GLU A 127 -23.81 15.16 -10.79
#